data_AF-A0A9X3X0H2-F1
#
_entry.id   AF-A0A9X3X0H2-F1
#
_cell.length_a   1.000
_cell.length_b   1.000
_cell.length_c   1.000
_cell.angle_alpha   90.00
_cell.angle_beta   90.00
_cell.angle_gamma   90.00
#
_symmetry.space_group_name_H-M   'P 1'
#
loop_
_entity.id
_entity.type
_entity.pdbx_description
1 polymer ?
#
loop_
_entity_poly.entity_id
_entity_poly.type
_entity_poly.pdbx_seq_one_letter_code
_entity_poly.pdbx_strand_id
1 'polypeptide(L)'
;MKTRVTLVSLLLVSFWGCSGGDGTTGVPIATDPGPQPLRGDTLPEGAVSFFKKLACPEGWKPYEPATGRTIVAASEEFPSGATVGEPLASQEERTHSHAIAATVEIPAVSYVGAPGGGNAGVGQAGAVSFATTSELASDDIPYVQLLVCRKNEPSVKRATPLPSRLLMFFDLPECPAGWKPAEGTTGRLLVGLPQDAPADRPFGGDPFTSPALRSHGHAVSSTLETPSHGIALAGGCCGDGYAKNGTYEFAVETEPSEVDMPMLALLQCEKE
;
A
#
# COMPACT_ATOMS: atom_id res chain seq x y z
N MET A 1 -21.10 -17.06 -11.86
CA MET A 1 -21.16 -15.75 -12.51
C MET A 1 -21.45 -15.94 -14.00
N LYS A 2 -22.54 -15.34 -14.51
CA LYS A 2 -22.97 -15.46 -15.91
C LYS A 2 -22.35 -14.32 -16.72
N THR A 3 -21.47 -14.67 -17.66
CA THR A 3 -20.81 -13.77 -18.60
C THR A 3 -21.81 -13.28 -19.65
N ARG A 4 -21.99 -11.96 -19.77
CA ARG A 4 -22.67 -11.32 -20.90
C ARG A 4 -21.67 -10.43 -21.63
N VAL A 5 -21.23 -10.90 -22.79
CA VAL A 5 -20.45 -10.12 -23.76
C VAL A 5 -21.43 -9.26 -24.55
N THR A 6 -21.25 -7.95 -24.51
CA THR A 6 -22.02 -7.01 -25.34
C THR A 6 -21.07 -6.39 -26.36
N LEU A 7 -21.29 -6.73 -27.62
CA LEU A 7 -20.63 -6.18 -28.80
C LEU A 7 -21.29 -4.83 -29.12
N VAL A 8 -20.51 -3.74 -29.19
CA VAL A 8 -21.03 -2.44 -29.66
C VAL A 8 -20.27 -2.04 -30.93
N SER A 9 -21.07 -1.80 -31.97
CA SER A 9 -20.66 -1.49 -33.35
C SER A 9 -20.00 -0.13 -33.49
N LEU A 10 -18.97 -0.11 -34.35
CA LEU A 10 -18.36 1.08 -34.94
C LEU A 10 -19.32 1.73 -35.95
N LEU A 11 -19.59 3.03 -35.81
CA LEU A 11 -20.24 3.85 -36.83
C LEU A 11 -19.28 4.96 -37.24
N LEU A 12 -18.64 4.77 -38.39
CA LEU A 12 -17.89 5.78 -39.14
C LEU A 12 -18.91 6.64 -39.91
N VAL A 13 -18.93 7.94 -39.63
CA VAL A 13 -19.68 8.92 -40.43
C VAL A 13 -18.67 9.81 -41.15
N SER A 14 -18.56 9.59 -42.46
CA SER A 14 -17.80 10.43 -43.38
C SER A 14 -18.69 11.57 -43.85
N PHE A 15 -18.33 12.82 -43.56
CA PHE A 15 -18.95 13.98 -44.20
C PHE A 15 -18.05 14.48 -45.33
N TRP A 16 -18.53 14.30 -46.55
CA TRP A 16 -18.15 15.11 -47.72
C TRP A 16 -19.12 16.28 -47.84
N GLY A 17 -18.60 17.49 -48.04
CA GLY A 17 -19.37 18.69 -48.33
C GLY A 17 -18.54 19.68 -49.16
N CYS A 18 -19.10 20.07 -50.30
CA CYS A 18 -18.46 20.78 -51.42
C CYS A 18 -18.26 22.29 -51.23
N SER A 19 -17.25 22.78 -51.97
CA SER A 19 -17.03 24.07 -52.65
C SER A 19 -18.05 25.21 -52.58
N GLY A 20 -17.50 26.43 -52.46
CA GLY A 20 -17.99 27.63 -53.13
C GLY A 20 -17.71 28.92 -52.36
N GLY A 21 -16.92 29.86 -52.91
CA GLY A 21 -16.82 31.22 -52.39
C GLY A 21 -15.61 32.02 -52.89
N ASP A 22 -15.89 32.96 -53.79
CA ASP A 22 -14.99 33.87 -54.49
C ASP A 22 -14.16 34.83 -53.60
N GLY A 23 -12.97 35.15 -54.11
CA GLY A 23 -12.56 36.55 -54.32
C GLY A 23 -12.30 37.43 -53.09
N THR A 24 -11.04 37.55 -52.70
CA THR A 24 -10.32 38.85 -52.62
C THR A 24 -8.87 38.60 -52.23
N THR A 25 -7.95 38.99 -53.11
CA THR A 25 -6.50 39.03 -52.84
C THR A 25 -6.20 40.22 -51.93
N GLY A 26 -6.52 40.09 -50.65
CA GLY A 26 -5.95 40.90 -49.58
C GLY A 26 -4.63 40.27 -49.16
N VAL A 27 -3.52 41.00 -49.27
CA VAL A 27 -2.26 40.60 -48.64
C VAL A 27 -2.55 40.44 -47.14
N PRO A 28 -2.34 39.26 -46.53
CA PRO A 28 -2.56 39.11 -45.10
C PRO A 28 -1.53 40.00 -44.40
N ILE A 29 -2.00 41.10 -43.81
CA ILE A 29 -1.23 41.83 -42.82
C ILE A 29 -1.04 40.84 -41.68
N ALA A 30 0.19 40.36 -41.50
CA ALA A 30 0.56 39.56 -40.36
C ALA A 30 0.34 40.44 -39.11
N THR A 31 -0.82 40.29 -38.49
CA THR A 31 -1.00 40.72 -37.11
C THR A 31 0.00 39.91 -36.31
N ASP A 32 1.01 40.61 -35.77
CA ASP A 32 1.93 40.07 -34.78
C ASP A 32 1.10 39.28 -33.76
N PRO A 33 1.26 37.95 -33.64
CA PRO A 33 0.54 37.21 -32.64
C PRO A 33 1.00 37.76 -31.31
N GLY A 34 0.13 38.57 -30.67
CA GLY A 34 0.39 39.17 -29.37
C GLY A 34 0.96 38.13 -28.40
N PRO A 35 1.74 38.55 -27.38
CA PRO A 35 2.62 37.67 -26.62
C PRO A 35 1.92 36.35 -26.30
N GLN A 36 2.36 35.28 -26.96
CA GLN A 36 1.83 33.95 -26.68
C GLN A 36 2.02 33.72 -25.18
N PRO A 37 0.96 33.34 -24.44
CA PRO A 37 1.12 33.05 -23.03
C PRO A 37 2.20 31.97 -22.92
N LEU A 38 3.25 32.24 -22.14
CA LEU A 38 4.30 31.27 -21.88
C LEU A 38 3.62 29.96 -21.47
N ARG A 39 3.79 28.92 -22.28
CA ARG A 39 3.26 27.57 -22.01
C ARG A 39 4.26 26.81 -21.13
N GLY A 40 3.78 25.87 -20.31
CA GLY A 40 4.62 25.12 -19.37
C GLY A 40 4.75 25.75 -17.98
N ASP A 41 5.66 25.23 -17.16
CA ASP A 41 5.84 25.58 -15.75
C ASP A 41 7.33 25.64 -15.40
N THR A 42 7.62 26.09 -14.17
CA THR A 42 8.98 26.27 -13.66
C THR A 42 9.63 24.98 -13.15
N LEU A 43 8.93 23.85 -13.14
CA LEU A 43 9.48 22.61 -12.62
C LEU A 43 10.53 22.05 -13.60
N PRO A 44 11.68 21.57 -13.12
CA PRO A 44 12.69 20.98 -13.98
C PRO A 44 12.17 19.70 -14.65
N GLU A 45 12.77 19.37 -15.79
CA GLU A 45 12.59 18.05 -16.41
C GLU A 45 12.91 16.95 -15.39
N GLY A 46 12.17 15.84 -15.46
CA GLY A 46 12.29 14.72 -14.53
C GLY A 46 11.47 14.87 -13.25
N ALA A 47 10.90 16.05 -12.95
CA ALA A 47 9.99 16.21 -11.81
C ALA A 47 8.79 15.25 -11.91
N VAL A 48 8.40 14.62 -10.81
CA VAL A 48 7.27 13.68 -10.71
C VAL A 48 6.24 14.22 -9.75
N SER A 49 4.97 14.25 -10.16
CA SER A 49 3.87 14.77 -9.34
C SER A 49 2.55 14.06 -9.60
N PHE A 50 1.63 14.20 -8.63
CA PHE A 50 0.28 13.64 -8.68
C PHE A 50 -0.71 14.67 -9.20
N PHE A 51 -1.57 14.25 -10.12
CA PHE A 51 -2.57 15.10 -10.75
C PHE A 51 -3.97 14.52 -10.58
N LYS A 52 -4.92 15.36 -10.14
CA LYS A 52 -6.35 15.05 -10.10
C LYS A 52 -6.99 15.25 -11.48
N LYS A 53 -6.43 14.60 -12.52
CA LYS A 53 -6.85 14.66 -13.93
C LYS A 53 -6.64 13.29 -14.60
N LEU A 54 -7.31 13.07 -15.74
CA LEU A 54 -7.17 11.85 -16.54
C LEU A 54 -5.99 11.89 -17.53
N ALA A 55 -5.42 13.07 -17.76
CA ALA A 55 -4.28 13.26 -18.65
C ALA A 55 -3.29 14.26 -18.04
N CYS A 56 -2.02 14.06 -18.34
CA CYS A 56 -0.96 14.95 -17.90
C CYS A 56 -1.06 16.31 -18.59
N PRO A 57 -0.71 17.41 -17.88
CA PRO A 57 -0.69 18.73 -18.49
C PRO A 57 0.39 18.83 -19.57
N GLU A 58 0.34 19.90 -20.37
CA GLU A 58 1.35 20.20 -21.40
C GLU A 58 2.77 20.20 -20.81
N GLY A 59 3.71 19.55 -21.49
CA GLY A 59 5.08 19.32 -21.02
C GLY A 59 5.27 18.20 -20.01
N TRP A 60 4.21 17.43 -19.71
CA TRP A 60 4.24 16.27 -18.84
C TRP A 60 3.72 15.02 -19.57
N LYS A 61 4.16 13.84 -19.14
CA LYS A 61 3.67 12.55 -19.64
C LYS A 61 3.30 11.62 -18.47
N PRO A 62 2.36 10.67 -18.66
CA PRO A 62 2.08 9.66 -17.65
C PRO A 62 3.36 8.93 -17.26
N TYR A 63 3.52 8.70 -15.96
CA TYR A 63 4.70 8.04 -15.41
C TYR A 63 4.37 6.61 -15.01
N GLU A 64 4.47 5.71 -15.99
CA GLU A 64 4.10 4.29 -15.87
C GLU A 64 4.74 3.55 -14.69
N PRO A 65 6.02 3.77 -14.32
CA PRO A 65 6.61 3.08 -13.17
C PRO A 65 5.88 3.31 -11.84
N ALA A 66 5.13 4.41 -11.70
CA ALA A 66 4.37 4.72 -10.49
C ALA A 66 2.91 4.23 -10.51
N THR A 67 2.46 3.62 -11.61
CA THR A 67 1.09 3.10 -11.73
C THR A 67 0.84 2.03 -10.66
N GLY A 68 -0.17 2.27 -9.81
CA GLY A 68 -0.54 1.35 -8.72
C GLY A 68 0.45 1.30 -7.55
N ARG A 69 1.38 2.26 -7.45
CA ARG A 69 2.41 2.31 -6.39
C ARG A 69 2.35 3.62 -5.63
N THR A 70 2.67 3.57 -4.34
CA THR A 70 3.00 4.79 -3.59
C THR A 70 4.45 5.21 -3.87
N ILE A 71 4.74 6.50 -3.75
CA ILE A 71 6.09 7.04 -3.96
C ILE A 71 6.74 7.32 -2.60
N VAL A 72 7.96 6.84 -2.41
CA VAL A 72 8.79 7.12 -1.24
C VAL A 72 10.11 7.77 -1.65
N ALA A 73 10.71 8.54 -0.74
CA ALA A 73 12.04 9.10 -0.99
C ALA A 73 13.09 8.00 -1.02
N ALA A 74 13.89 7.95 -2.08
CA ALA A 74 14.96 6.99 -2.24
C ALA A 74 16.00 7.08 -1.11
N SER A 75 16.61 5.94 -0.81
CA SER A 75 17.76 5.78 0.08
C SER A 75 18.94 5.16 -0.66
N GLU A 76 20.08 5.01 0.00
CA GLU A 76 21.24 4.30 -0.56
C GLU A 76 20.92 2.83 -0.88
N GLU A 77 20.22 2.15 0.04
CA GLU A 77 19.84 0.73 -0.08
C GLU A 77 18.52 0.51 -0.85
N PHE A 78 17.73 1.57 -1.08
CA PHE A 78 16.51 1.59 -1.89
C PHE A 78 16.56 2.77 -2.88
N PRO A 79 17.39 2.65 -3.94
CA PRO A 79 17.74 3.75 -4.82
C PRO A 79 16.58 4.19 -5.72
N SER A 80 16.71 5.39 -6.31
CA SER A 80 15.74 5.94 -7.26
C SER A 80 15.46 4.95 -8.40
N GLY A 81 14.19 4.71 -8.70
CA GLY A 81 13.70 3.74 -9.68
C GLY A 81 13.47 2.33 -9.12
N ALA A 82 13.91 2.03 -7.89
CA ALA A 82 13.65 0.74 -7.26
C ALA A 82 12.18 0.58 -6.88
N THR A 83 11.64 -0.63 -7.06
CA THR A 83 10.25 -0.97 -6.71
C THR A 83 10.20 -2.11 -5.72
N VAL A 84 9.15 -2.13 -4.90
CA VAL A 84 8.83 -3.22 -3.99
C VAL A 84 7.35 -3.56 -4.11
N GLY A 85 7.01 -4.85 -4.01
CA GLY A 85 5.64 -5.36 -4.07
C GLY A 85 4.97 -5.32 -5.44
N GLU A 86 3.79 -5.92 -5.54
CA GLU A 86 2.98 -5.92 -6.77
C GLU A 86 2.05 -4.71 -6.84
N PRO A 87 1.96 -3.99 -7.99
CA PRO A 87 1.12 -2.80 -8.11
C PRO A 87 -0.34 -3.07 -7.79
N LEU A 88 -0.99 -2.11 -7.13
CA LEU A 88 -2.43 -2.14 -6.90
C LEU A 88 -3.19 -1.96 -8.23
N ALA A 89 -4.21 -2.79 -8.44
CA ALA A 89 -5.25 -2.54 -9.42
C ALA A 89 -6.12 -1.33 -9.02
N SER A 90 -7.00 -0.89 -9.91
CA SER A 90 -7.87 0.25 -9.61
C SER A 90 -8.83 -0.07 -8.46
N GLN A 91 -8.82 0.75 -7.41
CA GLN A 91 -9.62 0.60 -6.19
C GLN A 91 -9.45 -0.76 -5.50
N GLU A 92 -8.28 -1.39 -5.66
CA GLU A 92 -7.95 -2.64 -5.00
C GLU A 92 -7.84 -2.45 -3.48
N GLU A 93 -8.61 -3.23 -2.73
CA GLU A 93 -8.44 -3.37 -1.29
C GLU A 93 -7.51 -4.56 -1.03
N ARG A 94 -6.38 -4.31 -0.39
CA ARG A 94 -5.37 -5.34 -0.17
C ARG A 94 -5.68 -6.08 1.13
N THR A 95 -5.72 -7.41 1.05
CA THR A 95 -5.98 -8.27 2.20
C THR A 95 -4.77 -9.11 2.54
N HIS A 96 -4.62 -9.48 3.81
CA HIS A 96 -3.60 -10.43 4.25
C HIS A 96 -4.12 -11.32 5.38
N SER A 97 -3.35 -12.34 5.73
CA SER A 97 -3.65 -13.30 6.79
C SER A 97 -2.39 -13.62 7.58
N HIS A 98 -2.55 -14.18 8.78
CA HIS A 98 -1.44 -14.64 9.60
C HIS A 98 -1.53 -16.13 9.92
N ALA A 99 -0.38 -16.78 10.04
CA ALA A 99 -0.30 -18.08 10.67
C ALA A 99 -0.44 -17.92 12.20
N ILE A 100 -1.21 -18.82 12.80
CA ILE A 100 -1.49 -18.84 14.24
C ILE A 100 -1.11 -20.23 14.73
N ALA A 101 -0.23 -20.29 15.74
CA ALA A 101 0.10 -21.53 16.42
C ALA A 101 -0.01 -21.31 17.92
N ALA A 102 -0.66 -22.24 18.64
CA ALA A 102 -0.77 -22.17 20.08
C ALA A 102 -0.66 -23.55 20.71
N THR A 103 -0.24 -23.56 21.97
CA THR A 103 -0.25 -24.75 22.83
C THR A 103 -0.99 -24.41 24.11
N VAL A 104 -1.98 -25.22 24.46
CA VAL A 104 -2.80 -25.07 25.65
C VAL A 104 -2.56 -26.27 26.58
N GLU A 105 -2.19 -26.00 27.81
CA GLU A 105 -2.01 -27.03 28.83
C GLU A 105 -3.35 -27.39 29.48
N ILE A 106 -3.79 -28.64 29.30
CA ILE A 106 -5.01 -29.16 29.90
C ILE A 106 -4.66 -29.90 31.19
N PRO A 107 -5.14 -29.45 32.37
CA PRO A 107 -4.91 -30.14 33.63
C PRO A 107 -5.50 -31.54 33.65
N ALA A 108 -4.81 -32.44 34.36
CA ALA A 108 -5.30 -33.80 34.62
C ALA A 108 -6.39 -33.83 35.71
N VAL A 109 -7.34 -34.74 35.54
CA VAL A 109 -8.30 -35.16 36.57
C VAL A 109 -8.27 -36.68 36.69
N SER A 110 -8.57 -37.19 37.89
CA SER A 110 -8.55 -38.61 38.20
C SER A 110 -9.84 -39.07 38.88
N TYR A 111 -10.29 -40.29 38.58
CA TYR A 111 -11.56 -40.85 39.07
C TYR A 111 -11.39 -42.21 39.77
N VAL A 112 -12.23 -42.45 40.78
CA VAL A 112 -12.42 -43.77 41.43
C VAL A 112 -13.32 -44.64 40.55
N GLY A 113 -13.00 -45.92 40.41
CA GLY A 113 -13.89 -46.86 39.71
C GLY A 113 -13.75 -46.91 38.18
N ALA A 114 -12.76 -46.19 37.62
CA ALA A 114 -12.30 -46.39 36.25
C ALA A 114 -11.27 -47.54 35.99
N PRO A 115 -10.77 -48.33 36.96
CA PRO A 115 -9.81 -49.40 36.66
C PRO A 115 -10.56 -50.65 36.17
N GLY A 116 -10.88 -50.70 34.87
CA GLY A 116 -11.59 -51.85 34.29
C GLY A 116 -11.70 -51.88 32.76
N GLY A 117 -11.14 -50.91 32.04
CA GLY A 117 -11.41 -50.74 30.61
C GLY A 117 -12.79 -50.11 30.35
N GLY A 118 -13.08 -49.77 29.09
CA GLY A 118 -14.32 -49.09 28.70
C GLY A 118 -14.29 -47.55 28.74
N ASN A 119 -13.13 -46.97 29.06
CA ASN A 119 -12.83 -45.53 29.00
C ASN A 119 -12.11 -45.14 27.69
N ALA A 120 -12.13 -46.01 26.67
CA ALA A 120 -11.64 -45.68 25.35
C ALA A 120 -12.57 -44.61 24.72
N GLY A 121 -12.05 -43.39 24.52
CA GLY A 121 -12.81 -42.27 23.94
C GLY A 121 -12.86 -41.00 24.80
N VAL A 122 -12.28 -41.01 26.00
CA VAL A 122 -12.11 -39.79 26.80
C VAL A 122 -10.83 -39.05 26.43
N GLY A 123 -10.85 -37.72 26.52
CA GLY A 123 -9.67 -36.90 26.25
C GLY A 123 -8.55 -37.12 27.27
N GLN A 124 -7.30 -37.01 26.83
CA GLN A 124 -6.11 -37.07 27.67
C GLN A 124 -5.68 -35.64 28.07
N ALA A 125 -5.23 -35.48 29.31
CA ALA A 125 -4.62 -34.24 29.78
C ALA A 125 -3.22 -34.03 29.20
N GLY A 126 -2.73 -32.79 29.31
CA GLY A 126 -1.43 -32.36 28.81
C GLY A 126 -1.54 -31.28 27.73
N ALA A 127 -0.42 -31.05 27.05
CA ALA A 127 -0.28 -30.07 25.99
C ALA A 127 -1.14 -30.44 24.77
N VAL A 128 -2.04 -29.55 24.39
CA VAL A 128 -2.74 -29.61 23.10
C VAL A 128 -2.24 -28.45 22.24
N SER A 129 -1.55 -28.80 21.17
CA SER A 129 -1.06 -27.85 20.18
C SER A 129 -1.97 -27.83 18.96
N PHE A 130 -2.16 -26.65 18.38
CA PHE A 130 -2.81 -26.50 17.09
C PHE A 130 -2.11 -25.42 16.27
N ALA A 131 -2.30 -25.51 14.95
CA ALA A 131 -1.87 -24.51 13.99
C ALA A 131 -3.02 -24.23 13.03
N THR A 132 -3.23 -22.97 12.71
CA THR A 132 -4.23 -22.51 11.75
C THR A 132 -3.74 -21.24 11.05
N THR A 133 -4.54 -20.72 10.12
CA THR A 133 -4.31 -19.43 9.47
C THR A 133 -5.57 -18.60 9.66
N SER A 134 -5.41 -17.31 9.96
CA SER A 134 -6.55 -16.40 9.98
C SER A 134 -7.21 -16.35 8.60
N GLU A 135 -8.46 -15.93 8.54
CA GLU A 135 -9.05 -15.54 7.27
C GLU A 135 -8.31 -14.31 6.71
N LEU A 136 -8.42 -14.10 5.40
CA LEU A 136 -7.95 -12.88 4.76
C LEU A 136 -8.78 -11.71 5.27
N ALA A 137 -8.10 -10.67 5.75
CA ALA A 137 -8.71 -9.44 6.22
C ALA A 137 -8.07 -8.23 5.54
N SER A 138 -8.88 -7.19 5.34
CA SER A 138 -8.43 -5.89 4.86
C SER A 138 -7.48 -5.24 5.87
N ASP A 139 -6.54 -4.46 5.35
CA ASP A 139 -5.70 -3.57 6.15
C ASP A 139 -6.36 -2.20 6.44
N ASP A 140 -7.54 -1.96 5.85
CA ASP A 140 -8.26 -0.69 5.87
C ASP A 140 -7.36 0.52 5.55
N ILE A 141 -6.30 0.34 4.72
CA ILE A 141 -5.39 1.44 4.41
C ILE A 141 -6.11 2.45 3.51
N PRO A 142 -6.32 3.71 3.99
CA PRO A 142 -6.99 4.71 3.18
C PRO A 142 -6.02 5.27 2.15
N TYR A 143 -6.35 5.10 0.87
CA TYR A 143 -5.56 5.68 -0.23
C TYR A 143 -6.45 6.30 -1.31
N VAL A 144 -5.84 7.15 -2.14
CA VAL A 144 -6.47 7.75 -3.32
C VAL A 144 -5.63 7.48 -4.56
N GLN A 145 -6.27 7.07 -5.65
CA GLN A 145 -5.60 6.87 -6.93
C GLN A 145 -5.61 8.17 -7.72
N LEU A 146 -4.41 8.68 -8.02
CA LEU A 146 -4.20 9.89 -8.81
C LEU A 146 -3.25 9.57 -9.98
N LEU A 147 -3.39 10.30 -11.08
CA LEU A 147 -2.48 10.18 -12.20
C LEU A 147 -1.11 10.72 -11.81
N VAL A 148 -0.08 9.88 -11.90
CA VAL A 148 1.31 10.32 -11.74
C VAL A 148 1.84 10.76 -13.10
N CYS A 149 2.39 11.96 -13.16
CA CYS A 149 3.03 12.48 -14.36
C CYS A 149 4.49 12.84 -14.09
N ARG A 150 5.32 12.64 -15.10
CA ARG A 150 6.71 13.12 -15.15
C ARG A 150 6.81 14.33 -16.07
N LYS A 151 7.61 15.32 -15.69
CA LYS A 151 7.99 16.43 -16.55
C LYS A 151 8.96 15.92 -17.62
N ASN A 152 8.63 16.16 -18.88
CA ASN A 152 9.44 15.72 -20.03
C ASN A 152 9.94 16.89 -20.88
N GLU A 153 9.52 18.11 -20.58
CA GLU A 153 9.98 19.32 -21.26
C GLU A 153 10.81 20.19 -20.30
N PRO A 154 11.77 20.97 -20.81
CA PRO A 154 12.55 21.90 -20.00
C PRO A 154 11.69 22.88 -19.21
N SER A 155 12.22 23.33 -18.07
CA SER A 155 11.56 24.35 -17.25
C SER A 155 11.43 25.66 -18.02
N VAL A 156 10.29 26.32 -17.88
CA VAL A 156 10.03 27.64 -18.44
C VAL A 156 10.22 28.70 -17.36
N LYS A 157 11.09 29.68 -17.61
CA LYS A 157 11.34 30.77 -16.66
C LYS A 157 10.06 31.59 -16.47
N ARG A 158 9.71 31.82 -15.20
CA ARG A 158 8.60 32.70 -14.80
C ARG A 158 9.14 33.85 -13.96
N ALA A 159 8.36 34.94 -13.90
CA ALA A 159 8.69 36.11 -13.08
C ALA A 159 8.75 35.77 -11.58
N THR A 160 7.91 34.85 -11.13
CA THR A 160 7.92 34.33 -9.76
C THR A 160 8.73 33.03 -9.72
N PRO A 161 9.85 32.97 -8.98
CA PRO A 161 10.60 31.74 -8.79
C PRO A 161 9.83 30.74 -7.93
N LEU A 162 10.23 29.46 -7.99
CA LEU A 162 9.76 28.46 -7.04
C LEU A 162 10.19 28.85 -5.61
N PRO A 163 9.35 28.58 -4.60
CA PRO A 163 9.71 28.86 -3.22
C PRO A 163 10.93 28.01 -2.81
N SER A 164 11.82 28.60 -2.02
CA SER A 164 12.89 27.85 -1.38
C SER A 164 12.32 26.80 -0.44
N ARG A 165 13.08 25.72 -0.24
CA ARG A 165 12.70 24.54 0.55
C ARG A 165 11.49 23.76 0.03
N LEU A 166 11.06 24.01 -1.21
CA LEU A 166 10.10 23.16 -1.90
C LEU A 166 10.70 21.76 -2.08
N LEU A 167 9.97 20.73 -1.65
CA LEU A 167 10.32 19.34 -1.90
C LEU A 167 9.66 18.83 -3.17
N MET A 168 10.40 18.09 -3.99
CA MET A 168 9.89 17.48 -5.22
C MET A 168 10.59 16.15 -5.48
N PHE A 169 9.83 15.18 -5.99
CA PHE A 169 10.38 13.91 -6.46
C PHE A 169 10.89 14.05 -7.90
N PHE A 170 11.98 13.38 -8.21
CA PHE A 170 12.61 13.36 -9.53
C PHE A 170 12.93 11.94 -9.96
N ASP A 171 12.61 11.65 -11.22
CA ASP A 171 13.07 10.48 -11.96
C ASP A 171 14.41 10.83 -12.64
N LEU A 172 15.41 11.15 -11.80
CA LEU A 172 16.77 11.53 -12.19
C LEU A 172 17.79 10.87 -11.25
N PRO A 173 19.04 10.65 -11.69
CA PRO A 173 20.10 10.14 -10.83
C PRO A 173 20.60 11.19 -9.82
N GLU A 174 20.45 12.48 -10.13
CA GLU A 174 20.94 13.59 -9.31
C GLU A 174 19.93 14.75 -9.33
N CYS A 175 20.01 15.62 -8.34
CA CYS A 175 19.14 16.79 -8.26
C CYS A 175 19.48 17.80 -9.36
N PRO A 176 18.47 18.39 -10.04
CA PRO A 176 18.70 19.38 -11.09
C PRO A 176 19.31 20.67 -10.52
N ALA A 177 19.90 21.50 -11.38
CA ALA A 177 20.52 22.76 -10.97
C ALA A 177 19.58 23.65 -10.12
N GLY A 178 20.11 24.17 -9.00
CA GLY A 178 19.34 24.94 -8.03
C GLY A 178 18.50 24.09 -7.07
N TRP A 179 18.73 22.78 -7.04
CA TRP A 179 18.16 21.84 -6.09
C TRP A 179 19.27 20.98 -5.50
N LYS A 180 19.06 20.53 -4.26
CA LYS A 180 19.96 19.61 -3.55
C LYS A 180 19.17 18.40 -3.03
N PRO A 181 19.81 17.28 -2.69
CA PRO A 181 19.13 16.17 -2.03
C PRO A 181 18.36 16.64 -0.79
N ALA A 182 17.14 16.15 -0.62
CA ALA A 182 16.35 16.44 0.56
C ALA A 182 16.86 15.61 1.76
N GLU A 183 17.25 16.29 2.85
CA GLU A 183 17.68 15.64 4.08
C GLU A 183 16.48 15.32 4.99
N GLY A 184 16.58 14.22 5.74
CA GLY A 184 15.57 13.87 6.76
C GLY A 184 14.30 13.19 6.23
N THR A 185 14.12 13.10 4.92
CA THR A 185 12.93 12.49 4.29
C THR A 185 13.17 11.10 3.69
N THR A 186 14.44 10.70 3.54
CA THR A 186 14.87 9.39 3.01
C THR A 186 14.08 8.23 3.61
N GLY A 187 13.47 7.41 2.74
CA GLY A 187 12.68 6.25 3.11
C GLY A 187 11.40 6.57 3.89
N ARG A 188 10.92 7.82 3.92
CA ARG A 188 9.70 8.19 4.67
C ARG A 188 8.58 8.60 3.73
N LEU A 189 7.36 8.31 4.15
CA LEU A 189 6.14 8.85 3.57
C LEU A 189 5.95 10.28 4.06
N LEU A 190 5.66 11.20 3.15
CA LEU A 190 5.43 12.60 3.48
C LEU A 190 3.98 12.80 3.88
N VAL A 191 3.77 13.53 4.97
CA VAL A 191 2.44 13.94 5.43
C VAL A 191 2.36 15.46 5.51
N GLY A 192 1.18 16.01 5.25
CA GLY A 192 0.95 17.46 5.33
C GLY A 192 1.19 17.97 6.74
N LEU A 193 1.83 19.13 6.85
CA LEU A 193 2.12 19.78 8.13
C LEU A 193 0.82 20.24 8.81
N PRO A 194 0.50 19.78 10.03
CA PRO A 194 -0.61 20.34 10.79
C PRO A 194 -0.41 21.82 11.11
N GLN A 195 -1.51 22.55 11.29
CA GLN A 195 -1.43 23.96 11.66
C GLN A 195 -0.58 24.14 12.93
N ASP A 196 0.34 25.11 12.90
CA ASP A 196 1.24 25.48 14.01
C ASP A 196 2.24 24.39 14.46
N ALA A 197 2.32 23.25 13.76
CA ALA A 197 3.29 22.21 14.05
C ALA A 197 4.69 22.55 13.49
N PRO A 198 5.78 22.11 14.16
CA PRO A 198 7.11 22.19 13.57
C PRO A 198 7.23 21.24 12.37
N ALA A 199 7.83 21.71 11.28
CA ALA A 199 8.20 20.88 10.14
C ALA A 199 9.33 19.88 10.50
N ASP A 200 9.60 18.96 9.58
CA ASP A 200 10.76 18.05 9.61
C ASP A 200 10.82 17.14 10.87
N ARG A 201 9.65 16.77 11.41
CA ARG A 201 9.56 15.82 12.52
C ARG A 201 9.28 14.40 11.99
N PRO A 202 10.21 13.44 12.18
CA PRO A 202 9.91 12.06 11.87
C PRO A 202 8.91 11.51 12.88
N PHE A 203 8.01 10.66 12.41
CA PHE A 203 7.05 9.93 13.21
C PHE A 203 6.91 8.51 12.66
N GLY A 204 6.52 7.56 13.51
CA GLY A 204 6.38 6.16 13.14
C GLY A 204 7.68 5.36 13.24
N GLY A 205 7.74 4.25 12.52
CA GLY A 205 8.88 3.33 12.53
C GLY A 205 10.11 3.82 11.77
N ASP A 206 11.06 2.89 11.60
CA ASP A 206 12.25 3.12 10.78
C ASP A 206 11.89 3.51 9.34
N PRO A 207 12.77 4.22 8.62
CA PRO A 207 12.56 4.51 7.20
C PRO A 207 12.59 3.23 6.34
N PHE A 208 11.90 3.25 5.20
CA PHE A 208 12.02 2.25 4.13
C PHE A 208 13.37 2.42 3.45
N THR A 209 14.40 1.80 4.03
CA THR A 209 15.74 1.82 3.44
C THR A 209 16.00 0.61 2.57
N SER A 210 15.20 -0.45 2.65
CA SER A 210 15.38 -1.66 1.86
C SER A 210 14.11 -2.01 1.08
N PRO A 211 14.23 -2.84 0.02
CA PRO A 211 13.06 -3.40 -0.67
C PRO A 211 12.37 -4.50 0.14
N ALA A 212 12.80 -4.76 1.38
CA ALA A 212 12.08 -5.70 2.24
C ALA A 212 10.78 -5.05 2.70
N LEU A 213 9.67 -5.72 2.44
CA LEU A 213 8.37 -5.34 2.96
C LEU A 213 8.36 -5.44 4.49
N ARG A 214 7.55 -4.59 5.12
CA ARG A 214 7.45 -4.55 6.59
C ARG A 214 6.38 -5.52 7.04
N SER A 215 6.82 -6.60 7.70
CA SER A 215 5.93 -7.53 8.35
C SER A 215 5.60 -7.10 9.78
N HIS A 216 4.47 -7.58 10.28
CA HIS A 216 4.01 -7.42 11.65
C HIS A 216 3.17 -8.62 12.08
N GLY A 217 2.93 -8.76 13.37
CA GLY A 217 2.01 -9.76 13.94
C GLY A 217 0.95 -9.10 14.82
N HIS A 218 -0.01 -9.90 15.27
CA HIS A 218 -1.07 -9.47 16.18
C HIS A 218 -1.15 -10.37 17.41
N ALA A 219 -1.50 -9.77 18.54
CA ALA A 219 -1.93 -10.49 19.71
C ALA A 219 -3.32 -11.09 19.44
N VAL A 220 -3.45 -12.40 19.57
CA VAL A 220 -4.70 -13.14 19.49
C VAL A 220 -4.97 -13.78 20.84
N SER A 221 -6.19 -13.60 21.37
CA SER A 221 -6.66 -14.33 22.54
C SER A 221 -7.95 -15.07 22.20
N SER A 222 -8.08 -16.29 22.69
CA SER A 222 -9.25 -17.14 22.48
C SER A 222 -9.31 -18.23 23.54
N THR A 223 -10.26 -19.16 23.39
CA THR A 223 -10.53 -20.22 24.36
C THR A 223 -10.55 -21.59 23.71
N LEU A 224 -10.01 -22.58 24.40
CA LEU A 224 -10.18 -24.01 24.11
C LEU A 224 -11.20 -24.60 25.09
N GLU A 225 -12.26 -25.21 24.57
CA GLU A 225 -13.25 -25.91 25.38
C GLU A 225 -13.01 -27.42 25.39
N THR A 226 -13.00 -28.02 26.57
CA THR A 226 -13.03 -29.47 26.77
C THR A 226 -14.40 -29.88 27.33
N PRO A 227 -15.33 -30.37 26.47
CA PRO A 227 -16.66 -30.73 26.92
C PRO A 227 -16.64 -31.94 27.86
N SER A 228 -17.57 -31.99 28.80
CA SER A 228 -17.75 -33.17 29.66
C SER A 228 -18.30 -34.34 28.86
N HIS A 229 -17.77 -35.55 29.12
CA HIS A 229 -18.28 -36.80 28.54
C HIS A 229 -19.24 -37.55 29.48
N GLY A 230 -19.86 -36.85 30.43
CA GLY A 230 -20.90 -37.43 31.30
C GLY A 230 -20.40 -38.42 32.35
N ILE A 231 -19.09 -38.42 32.66
CA ILE A 231 -18.51 -39.28 33.69
C ILE A 231 -18.79 -38.66 35.07
N ALA A 232 -19.61 -39.34 35.87
CA ALA A 232 -20.04 -38.91 37.21
C ALA A 232 -19.45 -39.78 38.34
N LEU A 233 -18.18 -40.16 38.20
CA LEU A 233 -17.45 -40.92 39.22
C LEU A 233 -16.91 -39.98 40.31
N ALA A 234 -16.71 -40.51 41.53
CA ALA A 234 -16.01 -39.77 42.57
C ALA A 234 -14.56 -39.49 42.14
N GLY A 235 -14.03 -38.30 42.42
CA GLY A 235 -12.62 -38.00 42.19
C GLY A 235 -11.71 -38.88 43.06
N GLY A 236 -10.60 -39.38 42.51
CA GLY A 236 -9.67 -40.24 43.28
C GLY A 236 -8.60 -40.95 42.45
N CYS A 237 -7.97 -41.99 43.01
CA CYS A 237 -6.60 -42.39 42.69
C CYS A 237 -6.40 -43.61 41.75
N CYS A 238 -7.39 -44.02 40.94
CA CYS A 238 -7.29 -45.31 40.23
C CYS A 238 -7.47 -45.25 38.71
N GLY A 239 -7.91 -44.13 38.16
CA GLY A 239 -7.77 -43.80 36.74
C GLY A 239 -7.37 -42.34 36.63
N ASP A 240 -6.24 -42.06 35.97
CA ASP A 240 -5.59 -40.77 35.90
C ASP A 240 -5.30 -40.33 34.46
N GLY A 241 -4.74 -39.13 34.29
CA GLY A 241 -4.35 -38.60 32.99
C GLY A 241 -5.51 -38.14 32.11
N TYR A 242 -6.74 -38.09 32.62
CA TYR A 242 -7.89 -37.59 31.85
C TYR A 242 -7.87 -36.07 31.77
N ALA A 243 -8.25 -35.54 30.61
CA ALA A 243 -8.49 -34.11 30.43
C ALA A 243 -9.59 -33.64 31.38
N LYS A 244 -9.30 -32.62 32.19
CA LYS A 244 -10.33 -31.91 32.94
C LYS A 244 -11.26 -31.19 31.95
N ASN A 245 -12.56 -31.21 32.22
CA ASN A 245 -13.52 -30.43 31.44
C ASN A 245 -13.45 -28.94 31.85
N GLY A 246 -13.59 -28.03 30.90
CA GLY A 246 -13.56 -26.60 31.17
C GLY A 246 -13.27 -25.76 29.94
N THR A 247 -13.10 -24.46 30.19
CA THR A 247 -12.70 -23.46 29.20
C THR A 247 -11.30 -22.99 29.57
N TYR A 248 -10.37 -23.10 28.64
CA TYR A 248 -8.97 -22.72 28.80
C TYR A 248 -8.66 -21.55 27.89
N GLU A 249 -8.41 -20.38 28.49
CA GLU A 249 -7.96 -19.21 27.75
C GLU A 249 -6.51 -19.39 27.29
N PHE A 250 -6.21 -18.90 26.09
CA PHE A 250 -4.85 -18.79 25.58
C PHE A 250 -4.67 -17.45 24.86
N ALA A 251 -3.43 -16.97 24.87
CA ALA A 251 -3.00 -15.81 24.12
C ALA A 251 -1.72 -16.13 23.38
N VAL A 252 -1.66 -15.78 22.09
CA VAL A 252 -0.49 -15.97 21.24
C VAL A 252 -0.29 -14.76 20.34
N GLU A 253 0.96 -14.53 19.94
CA GLU A 253 1.25 -13.62 18.84
C GLU A 253 1.18 -14.41 17.54
N THR A 254 0.56 -13.84 16.51
CA THR A 254 0.59 -14.42 15.19
C THR A 254 1.98 -14.29 14.57
N GLU A 255 2.32 -15.19 13.64
CA GLU A 255 3.56 -15.04 12.88
C GLU A 255 3.54 -13.74 12.06
N PRO A 256 4.73 -13.11 11.85
CA PRO A 256 4.83 -11.91 11.03
C PRO A 256 4.32 -12.14 9.61
N SER A 257 3.42 -11.26 9.17
CA SER A 257 2.89 -11.20 7.81
C SER A 257 2.86 -9.75 7.34
N GLU A 258 2.67 -9.53 6.05
CA GLU A 258 2.70 -8.22 5.43
C GLU A 258 1.51 -8.00 4.51
N VAL A 259 1.15 -6.73 4.36
CA VAL A 259 0.09 -6.34 3.44
C VAL A 259 0.60 -6.23 1.99
N ASP A 260 1.91 -6.20 1.78
CA ASP A 260 2.51 -6.00 0.46
C ASP A 260 2.08 -4.67 -0.19
N MET A 261 2.18 -3.56 0.55
CA MET A 261 1.91 -2.23 -0.01
C MET A 261 3.00 -1.85 -1.02
N PRO A 262 2.66 -1.68 -2.32
CA PRO A 262 3.67 -1.51 -3.35
C PRO A 262 4.22 -0.09 -3.40
N MET A 263 5.54 0.02 -3.51
CA MET A 263 6.23 1.31 -3.51
C MET A 263 7.17 1.46 -4.70
N LEU A 264 7.41 2.71 -5.08
CA LEU A 264 8.46 3.16 -5.97
C LEU A 264 9.33 4.18 -5.22
N ALA A 265 10.63 3.93 -5.16
CA ALA A 265 11.60 4.91 -4.67
C ALA A 265 11.92 5.93 -5.76
N LEU A 266 11.88 7.22 -5.43
CA LEU A 266 12.36 8.29 -6.29
C LEU A 266 13.28 9.24 -5.54
N LEU A 267 14.25 9.81 -6.24
CA LEU A 267 15.11 10.86 -5.69
C LEU A 267 14.23 12.03 -5.24
N GLN A 268 14.37 12.46 -3.99
CA GLN A 268 13.71 13.66 -3.51
C GLN A 268 14.72 14.80 -3.39
N CYS A 269 14.38 15.94 -3.95
CA CYS A 269 15.21 17.14 -3.91
C CYS A 269 14.49 18.30 -3.22
N GLU A 270 15.27 19.14 -2.55
CA GLU A 270 14.87 20.41 -1.95
C GLU A 270 15.34 21.58 -2.83
N LYS A 271 14.45 22.53 -3.12
CA LYS A 271 14.79 23.77 -3.83
C LYS A 271 15.66 24.67 -2.95
N GLU A 272 16.83 25.06 -3.47
CA GLU A 272 17.75 26.02 -2.82
C GLU A 272 17.18 27.43 -2.74
#